data_AF-A0A7X7Y0N0-F1
#
_entry.id   AF-A0A7X7Y0N0-F1
#
_cell.length_a   1.000
_cell.length_b   1.000
_cell.length_c   1.000
_cell.angle_alpha   90.00
_cell.angle_beta   90.00
_cell.angle_gamma   90.00
#
_symmetry.space_group_name_H-M   'P 1'
#
loop_
_entity.id
_entity.type
_entity.pdbx_description
1 polymer ?
#
loop_
_entity_poly.entity_id
_entity_poly.type
_entity_poly.pdbx_seq_one_letter_code
_entity_poly.pdbx_strand_id
1 'polypeptide(L)'
;MLNWINRKMKRKGFTLIEMVIVIAILGILIAIAVPRLAGFRDTAQDAADEASIETITKAVELYRATYDEDDEPTIEQLVKDHELLDEDASRFEIIYNEDGTFTVGVEDEK
;
A
#
# COMPACT_ATOMS: atom_id res chain seq x y z
N MET A 1 -23.44 10.12 -65.53
CA MET A 1 -22.39 9.58 -64.63
C MET A 1 -21.98 10.67 -63.67
N LEU A 2 -22.14 10.42 -62.38
CA LEU A 2 -22.07 11.41 -61.30
C LEU A 2 -20.61 11.62 -60.87
N ASN A 3 -20.01 12.76 -61.21
CA ASN A 3 -18.62 13.07 -60.82
C ASN A 3 -18.64 14.10 -59.67
N TRP A 4 -18.76 13.62 -58.43
CA TRP A 4 -18.83 14.47 -57.23
C TRP A 4 -17.82 14.13 -56.12
N ILE A 5 -16.81 13.29 -56.37
CA ILE A 5 -15.91 12.88 -55.28
C ILE A 5 -14.49 13.35 -55.57
N ASN A 6 -14.22 14.64 -55.34
CA ASN A 6 -12.86 15.05 -54.96
C ASN A 6 -12.82 16.39 -54.20
N ARG A 7 -13.39 16.43 -52.98
CA ARG A 7 -12.98 17.45 -52.00
C ARG A 7 -11.71 16.96 -51.32
N LYS A 8 -10.54 17.49 -51.70
CA LYS A 8 -9.33 17.37 -50.88
C LYS A 8 -9.60 18.05 -49.53
N MET A 9 -9.92 17.25 -48.53
CA MET A 9 -9.95 17.67 -47.13
C MET A 9 -8.58 18.24 -46.79
N LYS A 10 -8.46 19.56 -46.57
CA LYS A 10 -7.23 20.16 -46.07
C LYS A 10 -6.94 19.55 -44.70
N ARG A 11 -5.99 18.62 -44.64
CA ARG A 11 -5.49 18.09 -43.38
C ARG A 11 -4.74 19.24 -42.70
N LYS A 12 -5.35 19.81 -41.66
CA LYS A 12 -4.65 20.73 -40.74
C LYS A 12 -3.62 19.89 -39.98
N GLY A 13 -2.35 20.13 -40.25
CA GLY A 13 -1.25 19.53 -39.49
C GLY A 13 -1.06 20.26 -38.17
N PHE A 14 -0.58 19.53 -37.16
CA PHE A 14 -0.20 20.08 -35.86
C PHE A 14 1.05 20.95 -36.01
N THR A 15 1.14 22.05 -35.27
CA THR A 15 2.30 22.95 -35.33
C THR A 15 3.40 22.50 -34.36
N LEU A 16 4.67 22.78 -34.66
CA LEU A 16 5.78 22.48 -33.74
C LEU A 16 5.63 23.24 -32.42
N ILE A 17 5.12 24.48 -32.47
CA ILE A 17 4.92 25.30 -31.28
C ILE A 17 3.88 24.70 -30.34
N GLU A 18 2.82 24.07 -30.88
CA GLU A 18 1.84 23.38 -30.03
C GLU A 18 2.49 22.20 -29.27
N MET A 19 3.39 21.44 -29.89
CA MET A 19 4.08 20.34 -29.19
C MET A 19 5.01 20.86 -28.10
N VAL A 20 5.70 21.98 -28.34
CA VAL A 20 6.57 22.63 -27.34
C VAL A 20 5.79 23.09 -26.12
N ILE A 21 4.63 23.72 -26.31
CA ILE A 21 3.78 24.16 -25.20
C ILE A 21 3.24 22.95 -24.42
N VAL A 22 2.83 21.88 -25.11
CA VAL A 22 2.33 20.66 -24.47
C VAL A 22 3.38 20.01 -23.57
N ILE A 23 4.61 19.80 -24.06
CA ILE A 23 5.67 19.19 -23.24
C ILE A 23 6.12 20.11 -22.11
N ALA A 24 6.05 21.43 -22.28
CA ALA A 24 6.34 22.39 -21.22
C ALA A 24 5.32 22.27 -20.07
N ILE A 25 4.03 22.18 -20.39
CA ILE A 25 2.97 21.98 -19.39
C ILE A 25 3.11 20.59 -18.74
N LEU A 26 3.36 19.53 -19.51
CA LEU A 26 3.60 18.19 -18.97
C LEU A 26 4.80 18.16 -18.01
N GLY A 27 5.89 18.88 -18.33
CA GLY A 27 7.05 19.01 -17.44
C GLY A 27 6.70 19.66 -16.09
N ILE A 28 5.87 20.70 -16.10
CA ILE A 28 5.39 21.37 -14.86
C ILE A 28 4.53 20.40 -14.03
N LEU A 29 3.62 19.66 -14.66
CA LEU A 29 2.77 18.69 -13.97
C LEU A 29 3.61 17.56 -13.33
N ILE A 30 4.57 17.01 -14.06
CA ILE A 30 5.45 15.94 -13.56
C ILE A 30 6.31 16.44 -12.39
N ALA A 31 6.89 17.63 -12.49
CA ALA A 31 7.70 18.22 -11.42
C ALA A 31 6.94 18.35 -10.09
N ILE A 32 5.63 18.61 -10.17
CA ILE A 32 4.75 18.75 -9.01
C ILE A 32 4.21 17.38 -8.54
N ALA A 33 3.98 16.42 -9.45
CA ALA A 33 3.38 15.13 -9.15
C ALA A 33 4.37 14.12 -8.53
N VAL A 34 5.58 13.99 -9.08
CA VAL A 34 6.58 12.99 -8.65
C VAL A 34 6.94 13.06 -7.16
N PRO A 35 7.26 14.22 -6.56
CA PRO A 35 7.66 14.27 -5.15
C PRO A 35 6.53 13.85 -4.19
N ARG A 36 5.26 14.03 -4.57
CA ARG A 36 4.12 13.59 -3.76
C ARG A 36 4.00 12.07 -3.71
N LEU A 37 4.40 11.38 -4.78
CA LEU A 37 4.32 9.92 -4.84
C LEU A 37 5.45 9.25 -4.05
N ALA A 38 6.61 9.90 -3.92
CA ALA A 38 7.78 9.35 -3.25
C ALA A 38 7.52 9.05 -1.76
N GLY A 39 6.93 10.00 -1.01
CA GLY A 39 6.60 9.78 0.41
C GLY A 39 5.30 9.02 0.65
N PHE A 40 4.46 8.84 -0.36
CA PHE A 40 3.18 8.14 -0.20
C PHE A 40 3.37 6.64 0.05
N ARG A 41 4.42 6.03 -0.51
CA ARG A 41 4.72 4.61 -0.29
C ARG A 41 5.08 4.30 1.15
N ASP A 42 5.96 5.11 1.73
CA ASP A 42 6.42 4.91 3.11
C ASP A 42 5.24 5.08 4.07
N THR A 43 4.47 6.15 3.92
CA THR A 43 3.26 6.37 4.75
C THR A 43 2.19 5.28 4.56
N ALA A 44 2.04 4.76 3.34
CA ALA A 44 1.12 3.65 3.09
C ALA A 44 1.62 2.35 3.73
N GLN A 45 2.93 2.12 3.77
CA GLN A 45 3.53 0.98 4.46
C GLN A 45 3.34 1.12 5.97
N ASP A 46 3.66 2.28 6.55
CA ASP A 46 3.48 2.54 7.98
C ASP A 46 2.01 2.32 8.41
N ALA A 47 1.05 2.82 7.61
CA ALA A 47 -0.37 2.63 7.86
C ALA A 47 -0.81 1.17 7.74
N ALA A 48 -0.20 0.40 6.83
CA ALA A 48 -0.46 -1.03 6.69
C ALA A 48 0.12 -1.83 7.87
N ASP A 49 1.32 -1.46 8.33
CA ASP A 49 1.97 -2.08 9.48
C ASP A 49 1.18 -1.79 10.77
N GLU A 50 0.70 -0.56 10.96
CA GLU A 50 -0.18 -0.18 12.10
C GLU A 50 -1.49 -0.98 12.10
N ALA A 51 -2.14 -1.12 10.94
CA ALA A 51 -3.37 -1.92 10.82
C ALA A 51 -3.13 -3.42 11.10
N SER A 52 -1.96 -3.93 10.71
CA SER A 52 -1.55 -5.32 10.97
C SER A 52 -1.33 -5.56 12.45
N ILE A 53 -0.62 -4.64 13.13
CA ILE A 53 -0.42 -4.66 14.59
C ILE A 53 -1.75 -4.64 15.35
N GLU A 54 -2.70 -3.78 14.96
CA GLU A 54 -4.03 -3.74 15.59
C GLU A 54 -4.77 -5.08 15.43
N THR A 55 -4.65 -5.70 14.27
CA THR A 55 -5.27 -7.00 13.97
C THR A 55 -4.66 -8.11 14.82
N ILE A 56 -3.33 -8.17 14.92
CA ILE A 56 -2.61 -9.14 15.77
C ILE A 56 -2.98 -8.95 17.24
N THR A 57 -3.02 -7.70 17.71
CA THR A 57 -3.38 -7.36 19.10
C THR A 57 -4.76 -7.90 19.44
N LYS A 58 -5.76 -7.66 18.59
CA LYS A 58 -7.12 -8.20 18.77
C LYS A 58 -7.15 -9.73 18.75
N ALA A 59 -6.33 -10.36 17.91
CA ALA A 59 -6.24 -11.81 17.85
C ALA A 59 -5.67 -12.40 19.15
N VAL A 60 -4.62 -11.79 19.72
CA VAL A 60 -4.07 -12.17 21.03
C VAL A 60 -5.10 -11.98 22.13
N GLU A 61 -5.80 -10.84 22.17
CA GLU A 61 -6.85 -10.58 23.16
C GLU A 61 -8.00 -11.60 23.07
N LEU A 62 -8.43 -11.95 21.85
CA LEU A 62 -9.47 -12.95 21.64
C LEU A 62 -9.02 -14.35 22.08
N TYR A 63 -7.77 -14.71 21.79
CA TYR A 63 -7.19 -15.98 22.23
C TYR A 63 -7.16 -16.06 23.76
N ARG A 64 -6.62 -15.04 24.43
CA ARG A 64 -6.59 -14.93 25.90
C ARG A 64 -7.98 -14.88 26.54
N ALA A 65 -8.99 -14.38 25.84
CA ALA A 65 -10.37 -14.40 26.33
C ALA A 65 -11.04 -15.77 26.19
N THR A 66 -10.53 -16.63 25.30
CA THR A 66 -11.12 -17.94 24.96
C THR A 66 -10.39 -19.10 25.64
N TYR A 67 -9.08 -18.96 25.87
CA TYR A 67 -8.18 -19.96 26.46
C TYR A 67 -7.59 -19.43 27.78
N ASP A 68 -7.21 -20.31 28.73
CA ASP A 68 -6.67 -19.93 30.05
C ASP A 68 -5.42 -19.01 29.93
N GLU A 69 -5.27 -18.06 30.87
CA GLU A 69 -4.27 -16.97 30.85
C GLU A 69 -2.80 -17.43 30.73
N ASP A 70 -2.50 -18.71 31.01
CA ASP A 70 -1.14 -19.25 31.04
C ASP A 70 -0.59 -19.67 29.66
N ASP A 71 -1.40 -19.66 28.59
CA ASP A 71 -0.97 -20.06 27.25
C ASP A 71 -0.76 -18.84 26.33
N GLU A 72 0.51 -18.52 26.05
CA GLU A 72 0.89 -17.39 25.19
C GLU A 72 0.90 -17.81 23.71
N PRO A 73 -0.03 -17.28 22.87
CA PRO A 73 -0.12 -17.71 21.48
C PRO A 73 1.07 -17.20 20.66
N THR A 74 1.68 -18.09 19.88
CA THR A 74 2.69 -17.68 18.87
C THR A 74 2.00 -17.07 17.64
N ILE A 75 2.66 -16.12 16.94
CA ILE A 75 2.18 -15.53 15.68
C ILE A 75 1.67 -16.64 14.72
N GLU A 76 2.42 -17.74 14.57
CA GLU A 76 2.06 -18.86 13.69
C GLU A 76 0.72 -19.53 14.05
N GLN A 77 0.35 -19.57 15.33
CA GLN A 77 -0.93 -20.11 15.77
C GLN A 77 -2.07 -19.13 15.49
N LEU A 78 -1.85 -17.83 15.67
CA LEU A 78 -2.83 -16.77 15.36
C LEU A 78 -3.11 -16.64 13.86
N VAL A 79 -2.09 -16.84 13.02
CA VAL A 79 -2.22 -16.88 11.55
C VAL A 79 -3.10 -18.08 11.12
N LYS A 80 -2.93 -19.22 11.77
CA LYS A 80 -3.58 -20.48 11.39
C LYS A 80 -5.02 -20.62 11.90
N ASP A 81 -5.32 -20.08 13.08
CA ASP A 81 -6.65 -20.23 13.71
C ASP A 81 -7.68 -19.24 13.16
N HIS A 82 -7.25 -18.14 12.56
CA HIS A 82 -8.16 -17.08 12.14
C HIS A 82 -8.12 -16.66 10.66
N GLU A 83 -7.18 -17.11 9.81
CA GLU A 83 -7.06 -16.67 8.40
C GLU A 83 -7.05 -15.12 8.22
N LEU A 84 -6.84 -14.36 9.30
CA LEU A 84 -6.95 -12.89 9.33
C LEU A 84 -5.63 -12.19 8.98
N LEU A 85 -4.56 -12.95 8.83
CA LEU A 85 -3.21 -12.45 8.61
C LEU A 85 -2.69 -12.98 7.28
N ASP A 86 -2.34 -12.07 6.38
CA ASP A 86 -1.66 -12.38 5.13
C ASP A 86 -0.28 -13.03 5.43
N GLU A 87 0.25 -13.81 4.49
CA GLU A 87 1.52 -14.57 4.59
C GLU A 87 2.73 -13.71 5.04
N ASP A 88 2.62 -12.38 4.87
CA ASP A 88 3.57 -11.34 5.29
C ASP A 88 3.58 -11.08 6.82
N ALA A 89 2.66 -11.66 7.60
CA ALA A 89 2.63 -11.54 9.06
C ALA A 89 3.87 -12.13 9.76
N SER A 90 4.68 -12.90 9.03
CA SER A 90 5.99 -13.40 9.45
C SER A 90 6.99 -12.30 9.82
N ARG A 91 6.74 -11.05 9.39
CA ARG A 91 7.54 -9.87 9.76
C ARG A 91 7.20 -9.30 11.13
N PHE A 92 6.17 -9.80 11.82
CA PHE A 92 5.78 -9.28 13.13
C PHE A 92 6.14 -10.26 14.24
N GLU A 93 6.63 -9.74 15.35
CA GLU A 93 6.94 -10.50 16.56
C GLU A 93 6.06 -10.03 17.73
N ILE A 94 5.52 -10.98 18.49
CA ILE A 94 4.85 -10.69 19.77
C ILE A 94 5.88 -10.90 20.87
N ILE A 95 6.21 -9.84 21.60
CA ILE A 95 7.10 -9.87 22.76
C ILE A 95 6.24 -9.75 24.00
N TYR A 96 6.25 -10.79 24.83
CA TYR A 96 5.59 -10.81 26.13
C TYR A 96 6.53 -10.25 27.20
N ASN A 97 6.03 -9.31 27.99
CA ASN A 97 6.78 -8.66 29.06
C ASN A 97 6.49 -9.34 30.41
N GLU A 98 7.43 -9.26 31.34
CA GLU A 98 7.30 -9.83 32.69
C GLU A 98 6.15 -9.22 33.52
N ASP A 99 5.57 -8.11 33.07
CA ASP A 99 4.43 -7.43 33.68
C ASP A 99 3.07 -7.96 33.18
N GLY A 100 3.06 -8.98 32.33
CA GLY A 100 1.87 -9.58 31.73
C GLY A 100 1.33 -8.83 30.51
N THR A 101 1.98 -7.73 30.12
CA THR A 101 1.67 -7.01 28.87
C THR A 101 2.36 -7.68 27.67
N PHE A 102 1.88 -7.38 26.46
CA PHE A 102 2.53 -7.79 25.23
C PHE A 102 2.77 -6.58 24.33
N THR A 103 3.80 -6.67 23.51
CA THR A 103 4.12 -5.68 22.48
C THR A 103 4.24 -6.39 21.15
N VAL A 104 3.70 -5.78 20.10
CA VAL A 104 3.82 -6.29 18.73
C VAL A 104 4.83 -5.40 18.01
N GLY A 105 5.96 -5.99 17.63
CA GLY A 105 7.03 -5.32 16.88
C GLY A 105 7.06 -5.81 15.43
N VAL A 106 7.69 -5.03 14.56
CA VAL A 106 8.13 -5.50 13.24
C VAL A 106 9.56 -6.00 13.42
N GLU A 107 9.85 -7.24 13.02
CA GLU A 107 11.20 -7.75 12.94
C GLU A 107 11.94 -6.93 11.87
N ASP A 108 12.87 -6.07 12.32
CA ASP A 108 13.70 -5.27 11.43
C ASP A 108 14.54 -6.22 10.57
N GLU A 109 14.16 -6.36 9.30
CA GLU A 109 14.96 -7.06 8.28
C GLU A 109 16.28 -6.29 8.11
N LYS A 110 17.36 -6.81 8.67
CA LYS A 110 18.73 -6.31 8.43
C LYS A 110 19.15 -6.46 6.98
#